data_AF-A0A349JAN1-F1
#
_entry.id   AF-A0A349JAN1-F1
#
_cell.length_a   1.000
_cell.length_b   1.000
_cell.length_c   1.000
_cell.angle_alpha   90.00
_cell.angle_beta   90.00
_cell.angle_gamma   90.00
#
_symmetry.space_group_name_H-M   'P 1'
#
loop_
_entity.id
_entity.type
_entity.pdbx_description
1 polymer ?
#
loop_
_entity_poly.entity_id
_entity_poly.type
_entity_poly.pdbx_seq_one_letter_code
_entity_poly.pdbx_strand_id
1 'polypeptide(L)'
;SVVFTRGETQALMTLTLGTGEDEQLIDGLKEKYNERFLLHYNFPGFSVGEVEKRGSPGRREVGHGALARRAIAQVLPAPENFPYVIRLCSDILESNGSSSMATVCSGSLALMAGG
;
A
#
# COMPACT_ATOMS: atom_id res chain seq x y z
N SER A 1 -1.03 -9.23 8.98
CA SER A 1 -0.03 -8.14 8.77
C SER A 1 1.35 -8.76 8.63
N VAL A 2 2.32 -8.03 8.09
CA VAL A 2 3.71 -8.50 7.90
C VAL A 2 4.68 -7.35 8.16
N VAL A 3 5.82 -7.64 8.78
CA VAL A 3 6.98 -6.73 8.82
C VAL A 3 8.03 -7.28 7.86
N PHE A 4 8.46 -6.45 6.91
CA PHE A 4 9.57 -6.78 6.02
C PHE A 4 10.75 -5.87 6.34
N THR A 5 11.93 -6.45 6.52
CA THR A 5 13.17 -5.71 6.81
C THR A 5 14.26 -6.13 5.84
N ARG A 6 14.95 -5.16 5.24
CA ARG A 6 16.14 -5.36 4.39
C ARG A 6 17.18 -4.30 4.71
N GLY A 7 18.22 -4.67 5.45
CA GLY A 7 19.15 -3.69 6.04
C GLY A 7 18.37 -2.72 6.93
N GLU A 8 18.63 -1.42 6.78
CA GLU A 8 17.93 -0.32 7.49
C GLU A 8 16.70 0.19 6.69
N THR A 9 16.04 -0.70 5.95
CA THR A 9 14.76 -0.39 5.31
C THR A 9 13.72 -1.37 5.82
N GLN A 10 12.74 -0.84 6.56
CA GLN A 10 11.70 -1.62 7.21
C GLN A 10 10.32 -1.07 6.84
N ALA A 11 9.43 -1.96 6.43
CA ALA A 11 8.03 -1.65 6.13
C ALA A 11 7.11 -2.58 6.93
N LEU A 12 6.19 -1.98 7.67
CA LEU A 12 5.06 -2.67 8.28
C LEU A 12 3.88 -2.60 7.31
N MET A 13 3.41 -3.76 6.87
CA MET A 13 2.26 -3.89 5.99
C MET A 13 1.05 -4.40 6.75
N THR A 14 -0.04 -3.63 6.69
CA THR A 14 -1.35 -4.02 7.21
C THR A 14 -2.31 -4.24 6.05
N LEU A 15 -2.89 -5.44 6.01
CA LEU A 15 -3.95 -5.81 5.07
C LEU A 15 -5.29 -5.71 5.76
N THR A 16 -6.26 -5.12 5.07
CA THR A 16 -7.67 -5.08 5.45
C THR A 16 -8.52 -5.56 4.29
N LEU A 17 -9.45 -6.46 4.58
CA LEU A 17 -10.47 -6.93 3.63
C LEU A 17 -11.79 -6.21 3.93
N GLY A 18 -12.38 -5.64 2.90
CA GLY A 18 -13.65 -4.91 2.96
C GLY A 18 -14.71 -5.52 2.04
N THR A 19 -15.92 -4.98 2.13
CA THR A 19 -17.07 -5.33 1.29
C THR A 19 -17.16 -4.41 0.07
N GLY A 20 -18.13 -4.63 -0.82
CA GLY A 20 -18.35 -3.76 -1.99
C GLY A 20 -18.65 -2.30 -1.63
N GLU A 21 -19.14 -2.02 -0.41
CA GLU A 21 -19.36 -0.65 0.07
C GLU A 21 -18.04 0.10 0.39
N ASP A 22 -16.95 -0.64 0.58
CA ASP A 22 -15.61 -0.09 0.88
C ASP A 22 -14.82 0.25 -0.40
N GLU A 23 -15.39 0.03 -1.58
CA GLU A 23 -14.77 0.39 -2.85
C GLU A 23 -14.58 1.91 -2.95
N GLN A 24 -13.45 2.33 -3.52
CA GLN A 24 -13.20 3.75 -3.74
C GLN A 24 -13.80 4.19 -5.08
N LEU A 25 -14.84 5.03 -5.04
CA LEU A 25 -15.34 5.71 -6.23
C LEU A 25 -14.29 6.70 -6.75
N ILE A 26 -13.83 6.50 -7.98
CA ILE A 26 -12.91 7.41 -8.68
C ILE A 26 -13.72 8.28 -9.65
N ASP A 27 -13.98 9.52 -9.22
CA ASP A 27 -14.60 10.56 -10.04
C ASP A 27 -13.53 11.46 -10.65
N GLY A 28 -12.87 10.92 -11.68
CA GLY A 28 -11.82 11.63 -12.42
C GLY A 28 -12.34 12.33 -13.67
N LEU A 29 -11.42 12.75 -14.54
CA LEU A 29 -11.79 13.29 -15.86
C LEU A 29 -12.36 12.24 -16.83
N LYS A 30 -12.14 10.96 -16.55
CA LYS A 30 -12.65 9.83 -17.33
C LYS A 30 -13.99 9.36 -16.76
N GLU A 31 -14.55 8.32 -17.37
CA GLU A 31 -15.72 7.63 -16.81
C GLU A 31 -15.48 7.22 -15.37
N LYS A 32 -16.53 7.36 -14.56
CA LYS A 32 -16.50 6.99 -13.15
C LYS A 32 -16.35 5.48 -13.03
N TYR A 33 -15.47 5.04 -12.15
CA TYR A 33 -15.29 3.63 -11.85
C TYR A 33 -15.01 3.44 -10.37
N ASN A 34 -15.24 2.24 -9.88
CA ASN A 34 -14.90 1.84 -8.52
C ASN A 34 -13.56 1.10 -8.51
N GLU A 35 -12.66 1.51 -7.62
CA GLU A 35 -11.39 0.84 -7.38
C GLU A 35 -11.49 -0.06 -6.15
N ARG A 36 -11.30 -1.35 -6.35
CA ARG A 36 -11.33 -2.37 -5.30
C ARG A 36 -9.97 -2.66 -4.68
N PHE A 37 -8.87 -2.24 -5.31
CA PHE A 37 -7.52 -2.45 -4.80
C PHE A 37 -6.83 -1.14 -4.43
N LEU A 38 -6.75 -0.92 -3.14
CA LEU A 38 -6.21 0.29 -2.52
C LEU A 38 -4.84 -0.02 -1.91
N LEU A 39 -3.86 0.83 -2.20
CA LEU A 39 -2.56 0.78 -1.54
C LEU A 39 -2.15 2.17 -1.10
N HIS A 40 -2.04 2.34 0.22
CA HIS A 40 -1.57 3.56 0.86
C HIS A 40 -0.15 3.35 1.38
N TYR A 41 0.71 4.32 1.10
CA TYR A 41 2.10 4.31 1.49
C TYR A 41 2.34 5.53 2.37
N ASN A 42 2.86 5.31 3.57
CA ASN A 42 3.13 6.34 4.56
C ASN A 42 4.63 6.39 4.85
N PHE A 43 5.21 7.58 4.80
CA PHE A 43 6.62 7.81 5.06
C PHE A 43 6.80 8.86 6.16
N PRO A 44 6.70 8.48 7.43
CA PRO A 44 6.85 9.42 8.53
C PRO A 44 8.32 9.84 8.71
N GLY A 45 8.57 11.11 9.07
CA GLY A 45 9.92 11.64 9.31
C GLY A 45 10.81 10.80 10.24
N PHE A 46 10.22 10.13 11.25
CA PHE A 46 11.00 9.27 12.15
C PHE A 46 11.67 8.09 11.43
N SER A 47 11.17 7.68 10.26
CA SER A 47 11.74 6.58 9.47
C SER A 47 13.15 6.87 8.96
N VAL A 48 13.56 8.13 8.97
CA VAL A 48 14.93 8.60 8.68
C VAL A 48 15.56 9.32 9.87
N GLY A 49 14.95 9.22 11.07
CA GLY A 49 15.43 9.88 12.29
C GLY A 49 15.15 11.38 12.36
N GLU A 50 14.29 11.92 11.50
CA GLU A 50 13.96 13.35 11.46
C GLU A 50 12.60 13.65 12.12
N VAL A 51 12.43 14.91 12.55
CA VAL A 51 11.14 15.41 13.02
C VAL A 51 10.38 16.00 11.83
N GLU A 52 9.12 15.58 11.65
CA GLU A 52 8.26 16.07 10.58
C GLU A 52 6.88 16.46 11.12
N LYS A 53 6.28 17.50 10.53
CA LYS A 53 4.88 17.81 10.74
C LYS A 53 4.01 16.82 9.97
N ARG A 54 3.39 15.88 10.67
CA ARG A 54 2.49 14.89 10.06
C ARG A 54 1.26 15.57 9.47
N GLY A 55 0.92 15.23 8.22
CA GLY A 55 -0.19 15.81 7.48
C GLY A 55 -0.68 14.90 6.36
N SER A 56 -1.28 15.49 5.33
CA SER A 56 -1.71 14.78 4.13
C SER A 56 -0.51 14.22 3.35
N PRO A 57 -0.68 13.09 2.63
CA PRO A 57 0.42 12.48 1.90
C PRO A 57 0.95 13.40 0.79
N GLY A 58 2.28 13.47 0.67
CA GLY A 58 2.96 14.21 -0.37
C GLY A 58 2.99 13.48 -1.71
N ARG A 59 3.47 14.16 -2.76
CA ARG A 59 3.58 13.59 -4.12
C ARG A 59 4.45 12.32 -4.17
N ARG A 60 5.52 12.27 -3.37
CA ARG A 60 6.44 11.12 -3.32
C ARG A 60 5.75 9.89 -2.74
N GLU A 61 4.98 10.06 -1.67
CA GLU A 61 4.24 8.98 -1.02
C GLU A 61 3.17 8.41 -1.95
N VAL A 62 2.41 9.29 -2.60
CA VAL A 62 1.43 8.89 -3.63
C VAL A 62 2.11 8.16 -4.79
N GLY A 63 3.26 8.66 -5.26
CA GLY A 63 4.02 8.03 -6.34
C GLY A 63 4.56 6.64 -5.98
N HIS A 64 5.13 6.48 -4.79
CA HIS A 64 5.60 5.19 -4.29
C HIS A 64 4.45 4.20 -4.06
N GLY A 65 3.34 4.67 -3.50
CA GLY A 65 2.12 3.87 -3.34
C GLY A 65 1.59 3.40 -4.69
N ALA A 66 1.50 4.30 -5.69
CA ALA A 66 1.08 3.96 -7.03
C ALA A 66 2.02 2.94 -7.72
N LEU A 67 3.33 3.06 -7.52
CA LEU A 67 4.30 2.09 -8.02
C LEU A 67 4.04 0.70 -7.44
N ALA A 68 3.94 0.60 -6.11
CA ALA A 68 3.71 -0.68 -5.45
C ALA A 68 2.35 -1.28 -5.82
N ARG A 69 1.31 -0.43 -5.92
CA ARG A 69 -0.04 -0.84 -6.35
C ARG A 69 0.01 -1.46 -7.74
N ARG A 70 0.66 -0.79 -8.70
CA ARG A 70 0.78 -1.29 -10.07
C ARG A 70 1.51 -2.63 -10.14
N ALA A 71 2.54 -2.83 -9.31
CA ALA A 71 3.28 -4.09 -9.26
C ALA A 71 2.41 -5.24 -8.72
N ILE A 72 1.71 -5.03 -7.60
CA ILE A 72 0.91 -6.07 -6.93
C ILE A 72 -0.40 -6.36 -7.69
N ALA A 73 -1.00 -5.36 -8.33
CA ALA A 73 -2.27 -5.53 -9.05
C ALA A 73 -2.22 -6.61 -10.13
N GLN A 74 -1.05 -6.92 -10.68
CA GLN A 74 -0.87 -7.94 -11.73
C GLN A 74 -1.05 -9.38 -11.23
N VAL A 75 -0.98 -9.62 -9.91
CA VAL A 75 -1.07 -10.96 -9.32
C VAL A 75 -2.32 -11.14 -8.46
N LEU A 76 -3.23 -10.16 -8.46
CA LEU A 76 -4.47 -10.26 -7.70
C LEU A 76 -5.46 -11.25 -8.36
N PRO A 77 -6.20 -12.03 -7.55
CA PRO A 77 -7.27 -12.90 -8.07
C PRO A 77 -8.38 -12.07 -8.72
N ALA A 78 -9.09 -12.65 -9.68
CA ALA A 78 -10.25 -12.00 -10.29
C ALA A 78 -11.39 -11.76 -9.26
N PRO A 79 -12.24 -10.74 -9.44
CA PRO A 79 -13.35 -10.42 -8.52
C PRO A 79 -14.32 -11.56 -8.24
N GLU A 80 -14.53 -12.43 -9.21
CA GLU A 80 -15.44 -13.57 -9.10
C GLU A 80 -14.88 -14.65 -8.16
N ASN A 81 -13.55 -14.75 -8.06
CA ASN A 81 -12.85 -15.71 -7.21
C ASN A 81 -12.57 -15.16 -5.81
N PHE A 82 -12.46 -13.83 -5.69
CA PHE A 82 -12.17 -13.16 -4.42
C PHE A 82 -12.95 -11.84 -4.35
N PRO A 83 -14.19 -11.88 -3.82
CA PRO A 83 -15.14 -10.76 -3.84
C PRO A 83 -14.93 -9.81 -2.65
N TYR A 84 -13.68 -9.48 -2.32
CA TYR A 84 -13.33 -8.53 -1.27
C TYR A 84 -12.61 -7.31 -1.84
N VAL A 85 -12.86 -6.17 -1.23
CA VAL A 85 -12.02 -4.97 -1.40
C VAL A 85 -10.73 -5.19 -0.61
N ILE A 86 -9.61 -4.93 -1.24
CA ILE A 86 -8.29 -5.14 -0.65
C ILE A 86 -7.67 -3.78 -0.38
N ARG A 87 -7.40 -3.49 0.89
CA ARG A 87 -6.64 -2.30 1.30
C ARG A 87 -5.33 -2.72 1.94
N LEU A 88 -4.23 -2.26 1.35
CA LEU A 88 -2.88 -2.38 1.88
C LEU A 88 -2.42 -1.02 2.41
N CYS A 89 -1.98 -0.97 3.66
CA CYS A 89 -1.33 0.19 4.27
C CYS A 89 0.12 -0.18 4.59
N SER A 90 1.06 0.49 3.92
CA SER A 90 2.50 0.35 4.15
C SER A 90 3.01 1.50 5.00
N ASP A 91 3.35 1.23 6.24
CA ASP A 91 4.00 2.16 7.14
C ASP A 91 5.51 1.91 7.13
N ILE A 92 6.26 2.86 6.59
CA ILE A 92 7.73 2.78 6.57
C ILE A 92 8.25 3.13 7.96
N LEU A 93 8.91 2.16 8.60
CA LEU A 93 9.44 2.29 9.96
C LEU A 93 10.91 2.71 9.95
N GLU A 94 11.66 2.27 8.93
CA GLU A 94 13.06 2.64 8.70
C GLU A 94 13.31 2.78 7.20
N SER A 95 14.17 3.71 6.78
CA SER A 95 14.47 3.91 5.37
C SER A 95 15.91 4.34 5.10
N ASN A 96 16.71 3.40 4.60
CA ASN A 96 18.02 3.65 3.98
C ASN A 96 18.15 3.00 2.58
N GLY A 97 17.04 2.79 1.87
CA GLY A 97 17.10 2.25 0.51
C GLY A 97 15.80 1.66 -0.03
N SER A 98 15.21 2.33 -1.03
CA SER A 98 14.02 1.90 -1.79
C SER A 98 12.92 1.23 -0.94
N SER A 99 12.34 2.01 -0.03
CA SER A 99 11.17 1.64 0.78
C SER A 99 9.93 1.30 -0.07
N SER A 100 9.85 1.78 -1.31
CA SER A 100 8.82 1.37 -2.27
C SER A 100 8.93 -0.12 -2.65
N MET A 101 10.15 -0.66 -2.80
CA MET A 101 10.34 -2.08 -3.05
C MET A 101 10.12 -2.92 -1.78
N ALA A 102 10.47 -2.40 -0.60
CA ALA A 102 10.08 -3.02 0.66
C ALA A 102 8.55 -3.12 0.80
N THR A 103 7.82 -2.12 0.29
CA THR A 103 6.35 -2.12 0.23
C THR A 103 5.81 -3.20 -0.71
N VAL A 104 6.44 -3.43 -1.87
CA VAL A 104 6.05 -4.52 -2.77
C VAL A 104 6.24 -5.89 -2.12
N CYS A 105 7.41 -6.13 -1.52
CA CYS A 105 7.71 -7.39 -0.84
C CYS A 105 6.76 -7.66 0.33
N SER A 106 6.60 -6.68 1.22
CA SER A 106 5.68 -6.79 2.36
C SER A 106 4.22 -6.93 1.92
N GLY A 107 3.81 -6.25 0.85
CA GLY A 107 2.47 -6.37 0.26
C GLY A 107 2.17 -7.77 -0.25
N SER A 108 3.10 -8.38 -0.99
CA SER A 108 2.96 -9.77 -1.46
C SER A 108 2.85 -10.75 -0.29
N LEU A 109 3.70 -10.60 0.72
CA LEU A 109 3.65 -11.45 1.92
C LEU A 109 2.36 -11.24 2.72
N ALA A 110 1.89 -9.99 2.85
CA ALA A 110 0.69 -9.67 3.59
C ALA A 110 -0.57 -10.23 2.92
N LEU A 111 -0.64 -10.21 1.58
CA LEU A 111 -1.71 -10.87 0.83
C LEU A 111 -1.70 -12.38 1.08
N MET A 112 -0.55 -13.04 0.93
CA MET A 112 -0.46 -14.48 1.21
C MET A 112 -0.82 -14.85 2.66
N ALA A 113 -0.45 -14.01 3.62
CA ALA A 113 -0.79 -14.21 5.03
C ALA A 113 -2.28 -13.93 5.35
N GLY A 114 -2.95 -13.14 4.52
CA GLY A 114 -4.36 -12.79 4.65
C GLY A 114 -5.33 -13.81 4.07
N GLY A 115 -4.84 -14.76 3.27
CA GLY A 115 -5.65 -15.68 2.45
C GLY A 115 -6.10 -15.04 1.14
#